data_AF-A0A816JBB3-F1
#
_entry.id   AF-A0A816JBB3-F1
#
_cell.length_a   1.000
_cell.length_b   1.000
_cell.length_c   1.000
_cell.angle_alpha   90.00
_cell.angle_beta   90.00
_cell.angle_gamma   90.00
#
_symmetry.space_group_name_H-M   'P 1'
#
loop_
_entity.id
_entity.type
_entity.pdbx_description
1 polymer ?
#
loop_
_entity_poly.entity_id
_entity_poly.type
_entity_poly.pdbx_seq_one_letter_code
_entity_poly.pdbx_strand_id
1 'polypeptide(L)'
;MHRRRSYSYVNSRETAELWAFHWAIDSMKSLCMNNVIFESSSEGARACLLGPCFIPEVRELARQIIEVVHSLQYWSLEHVFLRGTSWRNELQRVLPSNSESSPT
;
A
#
# COMPACT_ATOMS: atom_id res chain seq x y z
N MET A 1 -22.76 -2.42 2.58
CA MET A 1 -22.76 -1.45 1.47
C MET A 1 -21.31 -1.10 1.11
N HIS A 2 -20.79 -1.65 0.01
CA HIS A 2 -19.42 -1.38 -0.46
C HIS A 2 -19.44 -0.11 -1.33
N ARG A 3 -19.35 1.07 -0.69
CA ARG A 3 -19.24 2.34 -1.44
C ARG A 3 -17.87 2.36 -2.12
N ARG A 4 -17.83 2.12 -3.42
CA ARG A 4 -16.70 2.55 -4.26
C ARG A 4 -16.69 4.08 -4.23
N ARG A 5 -15.92 4.67 -3.32
CA ARG A 5 -15.68 6.11 -3.29
C ARG A 5 -14.72 6.41 -4.45
N SER A 6 -15.03 7.35 -5.33
CA SER A 6 -14.08 7.83 -6.35
C SER A 6 -13.55 9.18 -5.89
N TYR A 7 -12.24 9.31 -5.71
CA TYR A 7 -11.62 10.61 -5.48
C TYR A 7 -11.33 11.25 -6.83
N SER A 8 -12.29 12.00 -7.36
CA SER A 8 -12.18 12.73 -8.64
C SER A 8 -11.26 13.96 -8.59
N TYR A 9 -10.39 14.07 -7.58
CA TYR A 9 -9.54 15.24 -7.32
C TYR A 9 -8.21 14.89 -6.63
N VAL A 10 -7.67 13.69 -6.90
CA VAL A 10 -6.35 13.34 -6.39
C VAL A 10 -5.27 13.95 -7.29
N ASN A 11 -4.67 15.04 -6.82
CA ASN A 11 -3.72 15.83 -7.58
C ASN A 11 -2.28 15.30 -7.54
N SER A 12 -2.00 14.28 -6.70
CA SER A 12 -0.66 13.71 -6.56
C SER A 12 -0.72 12.23 -6.17
N ARG A 13 0.32 11.47 -6.53
CA ARG A 13 0.44 10.05 -6.21
C ARG A 13 0.44 9.80 -4.70
N GLU A 14 1.12 10.66 -3.95
CA GLU A 14 1.25 10.60 -2.49
C GLU A 14 -0.12 10.77 -1.84
N THR A 15 -0.93 11.69 -2.35
CA THR A 15 -2.30 11.92 -1.88
C THR A 15 -3.17 10.69 -2.14
N ALA A 16 -3.01 10.02 -3.30
CA ALA A 16 -3.76 8.80 -3.61
C ALA A 16 -3.36 7.65 -2.68
N GLU A 17 -2.07 7.51 -2.42
CA GLU A 17 -1.52 6.48 -1.55
C GLU A 17 -1.97 6.68 -0.10
N LEU A 18 -2.04 7.92 0.40
CA LEU A 18 -2.59 8.23 1.72
C LEU A 18 -4.09 7.93 1.81
N TRP A 19 -4.87 8.25 0.77
CA TRP A 19 -6.28 7.90 0.73
C TRP A 19 -6.48 6.37 0.73
N ALA A 20 -5.66 5.63 -0.02
CA ALA A 20 -5.68 4.18 0.00
C ALA A 20 -5.35 3.63 1.39
N PHE A 21 -4.38 4.25 2.09
CA PHE A 21 -4.03 3.88 3.45
C PHE A 21 -5.16 4.11 4.44
N HIS A 22 -5.78 5.30 4.41
CA HIS A 22 -6.96 5.63 5.22
C HIS A 22 -8.07 4.59 5.03
N TRP A 23 -8.30 4.14 3.80
CA TRP A 23 -9.32 3.13 3.51
C TRP A 23 -8.97 1.75 4.02
N ALA A 24 -7.70 1.35 3.90
CA ALA A 24 -7.25 0.08 4.44
C ALA A 24 -7.55 0.05 5.95
N ILE A 25 -7.21 1.11 6.67
CA ILE A 25 -7.45 1.22 8.11
C ILE A 25 -8.95 1.19 8.44
N ASP A 26 -9.77 2.02 7.76
CA ASP A 26 -11.22 2.03 7.95
C ASP A 26 -11.84 0.65 7.70
N SER A 27 -11.33 -0.07 6.70
CA SER A 27 -11.78 -1.41 6.37
C SER A 27 -11.43 -2.39 7.48
N MET A 28 -10.19 -2.36 7.99
CA MET A 28 -9.76 -3.21 9.10
C MET A 28 -10.57 -2.94 10.37
N LYS A 29 -10.86 -1.67 10.67
CA LYS A 29 -11.77 -1.28 11.74
C LYS A 29 -13.18 -1.85 11.56
N SER A 30 -13.74 -1.75 10.35
CA SER A 30 -15.08 -2.27 10.07
C SER A 30 -15.15 -3.80 10.22
N LEU A 31 -14.02 -4.49 10.08
CA LEU A 31 -13.85 -5.92 10.28
C LEU A 31 -13.46 -6.29 11.73
N CYS A 32 -13.39 -5.31 12.64
CA CYS A 32 -12.92 -5.48 14.02
C CYS A 32 -11.52 -6.11 14.12
N MET A 33 -10.68 -5.90 13.10
CA MET A 33 -9.28 -6.35 13.10
C MET A 33 -8.42 -5.32 13.82
N ASN A 34 -7.99 -5.64 15.04
CA ASN A 34 -7.26 -4.71 15.90
C ASN A 34 -5.74 -4.94 15.90
N ASN A 35 -5.27 -6.04 15.30
CA ASN A 35 -3.88 -6.42 15.18
C ASN A 35 -3.51 -6.46 13.70
N VAL A 36 -2.90 -5.39 13.18
CA VAL A 36 -2.74 -5.19 11.73
C VAL A 36 -1.33 -4.77 11.38
N ILE A 37 -0.74 -5.45 10.39
CA ILE A 37 0.49 -5.01 9.73
C ILE A 37 0.08 -4.39 8.40
N PHE A 38 0.40 -3.11 8.21
CA PHE A 38 0.20 -2.44 6.94
C PHE A 38 1.51 -2.43 6.16
N GLU A 39 1.49 -2.96 4.95
CA GLU A 39 2.65 -3.00 4.06
C GLU A 39 2.48 -1.98 2.93
N SER A 40 3.50 -1.15 2.69
CA SER A 40 3.47 -0.19 1.58
C SER A 40 4.85 0.04 0.99
N SER A 41 4.94 0.00 -0.34
CA SER A 41 6.13 0.41 -1.08
C SER A 41 6.19 1.92 -1.34
N SER A 42 5.22 2.69 -0.83
CA SER A 42 5.17 4.14 -1.01
C SER A 42 6.08 4.85 -0.01
N GLU A 43 7.13 5.48 -0.53
CA GLU A 43 7.94 6.41 0.26
C GLU A 43 7.20 7.72 0.53
N GLY A 44 6.39 8.20 -0.41
CA GLY A 44 5.70 9.48 -0.31
C GLY A 44 4.63 9.51 0.79
N ALA A 45 3.80 8.47 0.87
CA ALA A 45 2.83 8.33 1.95
C ALA A 45 3.52 8.24 3.31
N ARG A 46 4.64 7.50 3.38
CA ARG A 46 5.44 7.38 4.61
C ARG A 46 6.04 8.73 5.02
N ALA A 47 6.58 9.49 4.08
CA ALA A 47 7.11 10.82 4.34
C ALA A 47 6.03 11.78 4.86
N CYS A 48 4.80 11.68 4.34
CA CYS A 48 3.68 12.50 4.82
C CYS A 48 3.20 12.09 6.22
N LEU A 49 3.30 10.82 6.59
CA LEU A 49 2.90 10.33 7.93
C LEU A 49 3.97 10.60 8.99
N LEU A 50 5.25 10.54 8.63
CA LEU A 50 6.38 10.68 9.56
C LEU A 50 6.97 12.10 9.61
N GLY A 51 6.73 12.91 8.59
CA GLY A 51 7.40 14.20 8.38
C GLY A 51 6.45 15.39 8.33
N PRO A 52 7.00 16.62 8.38
CA PRO A 52 6.22 17.83 8.22
C PRO A 52 5.64 17.90 6.80
N CYS A 53 4.31 17.96 6.72
CA CYS A 53 3.60 18.14 5.45
C CYS A 53 3.22 19.62 5.24
N PHE A 54 3.66 20.18 4.11
CA PHE A 54 3.40 21.58 3.74
C PHE A 54 2.04 21.79 3.08
N ILE A 55 1.42 20.73 2.56
CA ILE A 55 0.11 20.76 1.92
C ILE A 55 -0.96 20.58 3.02
N PRO A 56 -1.81 21.59 3.30
CA PRO A 56 -2.77 21.54 4.40
C PRO A 56 -3.73 20.35 4.34
N GLU A 57 -4.22 20.00 3.17
CA GLU A 57 -5.17 18.90 2.95
C GLU A 57 -4.53 17.54 3.25
N VAL A 58 -3.29 17.36 2.80
CA VAL A 58 -2.52 16.13 3.00
C VAL A 58 -2.15 15.98 4.48
N ARG A 59 -1.80 17.09 5.14
CA ARG A 59 -1.53 17.11 6.58
C ARG A 59 -2.76 16.72 7.40
N GLU A 60 -3.93 17.25 7.06
CA GLU A 60 -5.18 16.92 7.74
C GLU A 60 -5.56 15.45 7.53
N LEU A 61 -5.39 14.93 6.31
CA LEU A 61 -5.59 13.51 6.02
C LEU A 61 -4.61 12.62 6.82
N ALA A 62 -3.33 12.98 6.88
CA ALA A 62 -2.33 12.27 7.67
C ALA A 62 -2.68 12.28 9.17
N ARG A 63 -3.17 13.41 9.70
CA ARG A 63 -3.64 13.52 11.09
C ARG A 63 -4.80 12.57 11.35
N GLN A 64 -5.80 12.53 10.49
CA GLN A 64 -6.94 11.60 10.60
C GLN A 64 -6.49 10.14 10.58
N ILE A 65 -5.58 9.79 9.66
CA ILE A 65 -4.97 8.46 9.61
C ILE A 65 -4.32 8.10 10.94
N ILE A 66 -3.48 8.98 11.48
CA ILE A 66 -2.76 8.76 12.74
C ILE A 66 -3.75 8.53 13.89
N GLU A 67 -4.78 9.35 14.02
CA GLU A 67 -5.81 9.20 15.06
C GLU A 67 -6.53 7.85 14.98
N VAL A 68 -6.91 7.43 13.77
CA VAL A 68 -7.62 6.17 13.56
C VAL A 68 -6.70 4.99 13.85
N VAL A 69 -5.44 5.06 13.44
CA VAL A 69 -4.43 4.02 13.67
C VAL A 69 -4.13 3.87 15.16
N HIS A 70 -4.07 4.97 15.92
CA HIS A 70 -3.87 4.91 17.38
C HIS A 70 -5.00 4.23 18.16
N SER A 71 -6.17 4.05 17.56
CA SER A 71 -7.25 3.27 18.17
C SER A 71 -7.16 1.76 17.93
N LEU A 72 -6.20 1.30 17.11
CA LEU A 72 -5.89 -0.12 16.95
C LEU A 72 -5.05 -0.60 18.14
N GLN A 73 -5.25 -1.85 18.58
CA GLN A 73 -4.51 -2.43 19.71
C GLN A 73 -3.04 -2.68 19.37
N TYR A 74 -2.79 -3.21 18.18
CA TYR A 74 -1.45 -3.43 17.65
C TYR A 74 -1.42 -3.06 16.18
N TRP A 75 -0.46 -2.22 15.81
CA TRP A 75 -0.24 -1.89 14.42
C TRP A 75 1.23 -1.64 14.10
N SER A 76 1.62 -1.94 12.87
CA SER A 76 2.89 -1.53 12.30
C SER A 76 2.71 -1.10 10.85
N LEU A 77 3.60 -0.22 10.38
CA LEU A 77 3.71 0.19 8.99
C LEU A 77 5.07 -0.23 8.46
N GLU A 78 5.10 -1.24 7.59
CA GLU A 78 6.32 -1.78 7.01
C GLU A 78 6.51 -1.29 5.58
N HIS A 79 7.75 -0.86 5.30
CA HIS A 79 8.12 -0.47 3.95
C HIS A 79 8.56 -1.70 3.16
N VAL A 80 7.81 -2.06 2.13
CA VAL A 80 8.14 -3.18 1.26
C VAL A 80 8.82 -2.67 0.00
N PHE A 81 10.06 -3.07 -0.21
CA PHE A 81 10.70 -2.86 -1.50
C PHE A 81 9.99 -3.74 -2.52
N LEU A 82 9.42 -3.11 -3.56
CA LEU A 82 8.95 -3.84 -4.75
C LEU A 82 10.16 -4.53 -5.36
N ARG A 83 10.41 -5.77 -4.95
CA ARG A 83 11.43 -6.60 -5.57
C ARG A 83 10.96 -6.84 -7.00
N GLY A 84 11.60 -6.12 -7.93
CA GLY A 84 11.41 -6.34 -9.35
C GLY A 84 11.48 -7.84 -9.62
N THR A 85 10.37 -8.37 -10.13
CA THR A 85 10.25 -9.70 -10.73
C THR A 85 10.49 -10.93 -9.84
N SER A 86 9.76 -11.09 -8.72
CA SER A 86 9.69 -12.41 -8.04
C SER A 86 8.94 -13.45 -8.90
N TRP A 87 7.77 -13.11 -9.44
CA TRP A 87 6.99 -14.06 -10.26
C TRP A 87 7.61 -14.32 -11.64
N ARG A 88 8.36 -13.37 -12.22
CA ARG A 88 9.00 -13.54 -13.53
C ARG A 88 10.15 -14.56 -13.47
N ASN A 89 10.86 -14.62 -12.33
CA ASN A 89 11.92 -15.59 -12.09
C ASN A 89 11.37 -16.97 -11.68
N GLU A 90 10.23 -17.01 -10.99
CA GLU A 90 9.55 -18.26 -10.63
C GLU A 90 9.06 -19.00 -11.90
N LEU A 91 8.50 -18.29 -12.88
CA LEU A 91 8.07 -18.90 -14.15
C LEU A 91 9.24 -19.47 -14.98
N GLN A 92 10.45 -18.91 -14.85
CA GLN A 92 11.64 -19.42 -15.54
C GLN A 92 12.22 -20.68 -14.88
N ARG A 93 11.91 -20.95 -13.61
CA ARG A 93 12.28 -22.20 -12.93
C ARG A 93 11.35 -23.37 -13.25
N VAL A 94 10.09 -23.09 -13.58
CA VAL A 94 9.04 -24.10 -13.76
C VAL A 94 8.86 -24.49 -15.23
N LEU A 95 9.35 -23.67 -16.17
CA LEU A 95 9.37 -24.04 -17.59
C LEU A 95 10.62 -24.89 -17.88
N PRO A 96 10.47 -26.12 -18.40
CA PRO A 96 11.61 -26.88 -18.87
C PRO A 96 12.27 -26.12 -20.02
N SER A 97 13.60 -26.00 -19.95
CA SER A 97 14.42 -25.63 -21.10
C SER A 97 14.15 -26.66 -22.20
N ASN A 98 13.30 -26.35 -23.17
CA ASN A 98 13.19 -27.14 -24.38
C ASN A 98 14.51 -26.99 -25.15
N SER A 99 15.45 -27.85 -24.82
CA SER A 99 16.45 -28.35 -25.74
C SER A 99 15.74 -29.27 -26.74
N GLU A 100 15.31 -28.72 -27.85
CA GLU A 100 15.08 -29.48 -29.09
C GLU A 100 16.01 -28.85 -30.14
N SER A 101 17.26 -29.29 -30.23
CA SER A 101 17.71 -30.36 -31.13
C SER A 101 17.15 -30.20 -32.55
N SER A 102 18.03 -29.75 -33.46
CA SER A 102 17.87 -29.82 -34.92
C SER A 102 17.44 -31.22 -35.37
N PRO A 103 16.57 -31.31 -36.38
CA PRO A 103 16.97 -31.92 -37.66
C PRO A 103 16.42 -31.07 -38.84
N THR A 104 17.00 -30.99 -40.03
CA THR A 104 17.83 -31.88 -40.86
C THR A 104 18.63 -30.99 -41.82
#